data_AF-Q2NFP5-F1
#
_entry.id   AF-Q2NFP5-F1
#
_cell.length_a   1.000
_cell.length_b   1.000
_cell.length_c   1.000
_cell.angle_alpha   90.00
_cell.angle_beta   90.00
_cell.angle_gamma   90.00
#
_symmetry.space_group_name_H-M   'P 1'
#
loop_
_entity.id
_entity.type
_entity.pdbx_description
1 polymer ?
#
loop_
_entity_poly.entity_id
_entity_poly.type
_entity_poly.pdbx_seq_one_letter_code
_entity_poly.pdbx_strand_id
1 'polypeptide(L)'
;MEYIQKAYTLDDTSKNILIKLAKIRRNNTQIKEDIDYIKGHIITEKLTKNTKKEIPFTTTSIDKLFDYLSATGEYYFELKELNYFKEYLKTKNKTEIEKILKQVLNFSDYFKTITNKTLHKYTYNVNNYLEQELYKHKNKEDLIFCGRREVEYHLNMFGAEIMNRAYRNEYDKREKTIILLPECMQIKNKKCLSQETIYGQQCIGCSDNCNVNQLKNYIEKEVYVIKHESELFKDIPTHEKKTISIIGIACVLNLINGGLKAKSLGMPAQCVILNYVGCSNHWMQNRISTSINSEKLKEIIG
;
A
#
# COMPACT_ATOMS: atom_id res chain seq x y z
N MET A 1 6.39 18.23 -0.80
CA MET A 1 5.82 19.56 -1.11
C MET A 1 4.57 19.51 -1.99
N GLU A 2 4.51 18.75 -3.09
CA GLU A 2 3.32 18.79 -3.96
C GLU A 2 2.00 18.37 -3.30
N TYR A 3 1.96 17.31 -2.47
CA TYR A 3 0.71 16.94 -1.79
C TYR A 3 0.22 18.03 -0.83
N ILE A 4 1.13 18.84 -0.28
CA ILE A 4 0.73 20.03 0.48
C ILE A 4 0.10 21.07 -0.45
N GLN A 5 0.66 21.29 -1.65
CA GLN A 5 0.05 22.19 -2.63
C GLN A 5 -1.36 21.72 -3.04
N LYS A 6 -1.56 20.41 -3.22
CA LYS A 6 -2.90 19.82 -3.49
C LYS A 6 -3.83 19.97 -2.29
N ALA A 7 -3.32 19.76 -1.09
CA ALA A 7 -4.10 19.89 0.13
C ALA A 7 -4.71 21.29 0.32
N TYR A 8 -4.02 22.34 -0.12
CA TYR A 8 -4.51 23.72 -0.03
C TYR A 8 -5.55 24.10 -1.09
N THR A 9 -5.78 23.26 -2.11
CA THR A 9 -6.84 23.48 -3.11
C THR A 9 -8.13 22.72 -2.79
N LEU A 10 -8.09 21.79 -1.83
CA LEU A 10 -9.23 20.97 -1.44
C LEU A 10 -10.18 21.74 -0.51
N ASP A 11 -11.41 21.95 -0.98
CA ASP A 11 -12.49 22.53 -0.18
C ASP A 11 -13.06 21.51 0.85
N ASP A 12 -13.56 22.03 1.97
CA ASP A 12 -14.05 21.19 3.08
C ASP A 12 -15.26 20.32 2.70
N THR A 13 -16.10 20.80 1.78
CA THR A 13 -17.25 20.03 1.27
C THR A 13 -16.78 18.78 0.54
N SER A 14 -15.89 18.93 -0.44
CA SER A 14 -15.32 17.83 -1.22
C SER A 14 -14.53 16.87 -0.33
N LYS A 15 -13.73 17.40 0.61
CA LYS A 15 -13.03 16.61 1.63
C LYS A 15 -13.99 15.70 2.40
N ASN A 16 -15.04 16.29 2.98
CA ASN A 16 -15.97 15.56 3.83
C ASN A 16 -16.76 14.51 3.05
N ILE A 17 -17.15 14.80 1.80
CA ILE A 17 -17.81 13.84 0.91
C ILE A 17 -16.88 12.65 0.65
N LEU A 18 -15.65 12.90 0.22
CA LEU A 18 -14.68 11.85 -0.10
C LEU A 18 -14.35 10.95 1.09
N ILE A 19 -14.16 11.53 2.29
CA ILE A 19 -13.91 10.76 3.52
C ILE A 19 -15.11 9.86 3.84
N LYS A 20 -16.34 10.38 3.72
CA LYS A 20 -17.56 9.59 3.95
C LYS A 20 -17.68 8.45 2.95
N LEU A 21 -17.49 8.72 1.65
CA LEU A 21 -17.51 7.71 0.60
C LEU A 21 -16.47 6.60 0.85
N ALA A 22 -15.24 6.97 1.21
CA ALA A 22 -14.19 6.00 1.55
C ALA A 22 -14.54 5.14 2.78
N LYS A 23 -15.27 5.69 3.76
CA LYS A 23 -15.77 4.92 4.92
C LYS A 23 -16.89 3.96 4.51
N ILE A 24 -17.86 4.42 3.72
CA ILE A 24 -18.97 3.58 3.25
C ILE A 24 -18.45 2.43 2.40
N ARG A 25 -17.58 2.71 1.42
CA ARG A 25 -16.97 1.70 0.54
C ARG A 25 -16.31 0.55 1.30
N ARG A 26 -15.63 0.84 2.42
CA ARG A 26 -14.95 -0.19 3.23
C ARG A 26 -15.91 -1.12 3.96
N ASN A 27 -17.08 -0.61 4.32
CA ASN A 27 -18.08 -1.32 5.12
C ASN A 27 -19.19 -1.95 4.27
N ASN A 28 -19.34 -1.53 3.01
CA ASN A 28 -20.40 -2.02 2.13
C ASN A 28 -19.85 -2.32 0.73
N THR A 29 -19.78 -3.61 0.40
CA THR A 29 -19.30 -4.08 -0.90
C THR A 29 -20.36 -4.03 -2.00
N GLN A 30 -21.66 -3.94 -1.66
CA GLN A 30 -22.75 -3.97 -2.66
C GLN A 30 -22.81 -2.70 -3.51
N ILE A 31 -22.46 -1.56 -2.93
CA ILE A 31 -22.47 -0.25 -3.60
C ILE A 31 -21.06 0.23 -3.98
N LYS A 32 -20.09 -0.70 -4.02
CA LYS A 32 -18.68 -0.38 -4.25
C LYS A 32 -18.49 0.33 -5.58
N GLU A 33 -19.08 -0.20 -6.66
CA GLU A 33 -18.89 0.31 -8.02
C GLU A 33 -19.46 1.73 -8.18
N ASP A 34 -20.64 2.00 -7.62
CA ASP A 34 -21.23 3.33 -7.60
C ASP A 34 -20.36 4.33 -6.84
N ILE A 35 -19.83 3.93 -5.68
CA ILE A 35 -18.93 4.78 -4.90
C ILE A 35 -17.62 5.03 -5.65
N ASP A 36 -17.05 4.01 -6.29
CA ASP A 36 -15.79 4.13 -7.03
C ASP A 36 -15.97 5.08 -8.24
N TYR A 37 -17.10 5.00 -8.94
CA TYR A 37 -17.47 5.94 -10.00
C TYR A 37 -17.57 7.38 -9.49
N ILE A 38 -18.34 7.63 -8.42
CA ILE A 38 -18.52 8.99 -7.87
C ILE A 38 -17.19 9.53 -7.33
N LYS A 39 -16.44 8.72 -6.59
CA LYS A 39 -15.11 9.11 -6.06
C LYS A 39 -14.18 9.48 -7.20
N GLY A 40 -14.12 8.69 -8.28
CA GLY A 40 -13.19 8.92 -9.38
C GLY A 40 -13.34 10.30 -10.03
N HIS A 41 -14.57 10.75 -10.27
CA HIS A 41 -14.84 12.10 -10.77
C HIS A 41 -14.40 13.19 -9.80
N ILE A 42 -14.80 13.09 -8.52
CA ILE A 42 -14.44 14.10 -7.51
C ILE A 42 -12.92 14.13 -7.29
N ILE A 43 -12.25 12.99 -7.23
CA ILE A 43 -10.79 12.87 -7.11
C ILE A 43 -10.12 13.60 -8.27
N THR A 44 -10.56 13.33 -9.50
CA THR A 44 -9.99 13.95 -10.70
C THR A 44 -10.14 15.46 -10.66
N GLU A 45 -11.30 15.97 -10.28
CA GLU A 45 -11.56 17.42 -10.28
C GLU A 45 -10.97 18.16 -9.08
N LYS A 46 -10.85 17.51 -7.92
CA LYS A 46 -10.55 18.18 -6.65
C LYS A 46 -9.18 17.82 -6.07
N LEU A 47 -8.74 16.58 -6.23
CA LEU A 47 -7.48 16.11 -5.61
C LEU A 47 -6.27 16.20 -6.52
N THR A 48 -6.42 16.55 -7.80
CA THR A 48 -5.30 16.70 -8.75
C THR A 48 -4.81 18.15 -8.90
N LYS A 49 -5.60 19.13 -8.43
CA LYS A 49 -5.31 20.56 -8.58
C LYS A 49 -4.17 21.00 -7.65
N ASN A 50 -3.17 21.67 -8.22
CA ASN A 50 -2.08 22.28 -7.47
C ASN A 50 -2.27 23.79 -7.36
N THR A 51 -1.95 24.36 -6.19
CA THR A 51 -1.72 25.80 -6.07
C THR A 51 -0.32 26.15 -6.56
N LYS A 52 -0.18 27.30 -7.24
CA LYS A 52 1.14 27.87 -7.59
C LYS A 52 1.80 28.57 -6.41
N LYS A 53 1.08 28.78 -5.30
CA LYS A 53 1.61 29.44 -4.11
C LYS A 53 2.64 28.53 -3.43
N GLU A 54 3.73 29.13 -3.01
CA GLU A 54 4.65 28.48 -2.08
C GLU A 54 3.96 28.34 -0.72
N ILE A 55 3.96 27.12 -0.18
CA ILE A 55 3.33 26.82 1.10
C ILE A 55 4.43 26.44 2.10
N PRO A 56 4.56 27.15 3.23
CA PRO A 56 5.56 26.82 4.23
C PRO A 56 5.23 25.48 4.89
N PHE A 57 6.24 24.70 5.27
CA PHE A 57 6.02 23.43 5.97
C PHE A 57 5.80 23.67 7.46
N THR A 58 4.54 23.80 7.85
CA THR A 58 4.10 24.10 9.23
C THR A 58 3.15 23.02 9.75
N THR A 59 2.80 23.08 11.04
CA THR A 59 1.75 22.22 11.63
C THR A 59 0.41 22.38 10.92
N THR A 60 0.01 23.60 10.56
CA THR A 60 -1.19 23.84 9.75
C THR A 60 -1.13 23.14 8.40
N SER A 61 0.04 23.13 7.77
CA SER A 61 0.23 22.47 6.48
C SER A 61 0.21 20.94 6.60
N ILE A 62 0.68 20.40 7.74
CA ILE A 62 0.54 18.98 8.09
C ILE A 62 -0.94 18.62 8.29
N ASP A 63 -1.71 19.46 8.96
CA ASP A 63 -3.16 19.23 9.15
C ASP A 63 -3.89 19.17 7.80
N LYS A 64 -3.61 20.12 6.91
CA LYS A 64 -4.16 20.12 5.55
C LYS A 64 -3.69 18.88 4.77
N LEU A 65 -2.43 18.48 4.90
CA LEU A 65 -1.94 17.26 4.28
C LEU A 65 -2.69 16.03 4.78
N PHE A 66 -2.95 15.90 6.08
CA PHE A 66 -3.67 14.75 6.64
C PHE A 66 -5.13 14.72 6.18
N ASP A 67 -5.78 15.88 6.08
CA ASP A 67 -7.10 16.03 5.48
C ASP A 67 -7.12 15.55 4.03
N TYR A 68 -6.12 15.95 3.23
CA TYR A 68 -5.96 15.52 1.85
C TYR A 68 -5.75 14.00 1.75
N LEU A 69 -4.80 13.45 2.51
CA LEU A 69 -4.51 12.01 2.53
C LEU A 69 -5.76 11.21 2.95
N SER A 70 -6.52 11.72 3.93
CA SER A 70 -7.79 11.10 4.37
C SER A 70 -8.83 11.09 3.25
N ALA A 71 -8.93 12.19 2.49
CA ALA A 71 -9.85 12.31 1.37
C ALA A 71 -9.49 11.39 0.19
N THR A 72 -8.23 11.00 0.01
CA THR A 72 -7.88 9.98 -1.01
C THR A 72 -8.54 8.63 -0.70
N GLY A 73 -8.57 8.25 0.58
CA GLY A 73 -8.97 6.93 1.05
C GLY A 73 -7.88 5.87 0.98
N GLU A 74 -6.71 6.18 0.41
CA GLU A 74 -5.61 5.22 0.17
C GLU A 74 -4.71 5.02 1.41
N TYR A 75 -4.61 6.03 2.27
CA TYR A 75 -3.62 6.09 3.35
C TYR A 75 -4.16 5.73 4.74
N TYR A 76 -5.20 4.91 4.82
CA TYR A 76 -5.94 4.76 6.08
C TYR A 76 -5.08 4.25 7.24
N PHE A 77 -4.21 3.26 7.02
CA PHE A 77 -3.38 2.69 8.08
C PHE A 77 -2.15 3.56 8.34
N GLU A 78 -1.56 4.15 7.30
CA GLU A 78 -0.47 5.11 7.41
C GLU A 78 -0.89 6.34 8.21
N LEU A 79 -2.12 6.84 8.01
CA LEU A 79 -2.66 7.96 8.78
C LEU A 79 -2.82 7.64 10.27
N LYS A 80 -3.06 6.38 10.64
CA LYS A 80 -3.07 6.00 12.07
C LYS A 80 -1.69 6.17 12.68
N GLU A 81 -0.65 5.70 12.00
CA GLU A 81 0.73 5.85 12.45
C GLU A 81 1.18 7.33 12.47
N LEU A 82 0.84 8.08 11.41
CA LEU A 82 1.15 9.51 11.31
C LEU A 82 0.43 10.37 12.37
N ASN A 83 -0.75 9.93 12.85
CA ASN A 83 -1.42 10.62 13.95
C ASN A 83 -0.62 10.57 15.25
N TYR A 84 0.13 9.49 15.54
CA TYR A 84 1.03 9.48 16.70
C TYR A 84 2.12 10.55 16.59
N PHE A 85 2.67 10.77 15.40
CA PHE A 85 3.61 11.86 15.16
C PHE A 85 2.96 13.23 15.37
N LYS A 86 1.72 13.41 14.89
CA LYS A 86 0.96 14.64 15.12
C LYS A 86 0.69 14.89 16.61
N GLU A 87 0.29 13.87 17.38
CA GLU A 87 0.10 14.00 18.82
C GLU A 87 1.43 14.31 19.54
N TYR A 88 2.53 13.68 19.13
CA TYR A 88 3.86 14.01 19.63
C TYR A 88 4.22 15.48 19.40
N LEU A 89 3.96 16.04 18.21
CA LEU A 89 4.22 17.46 17.93
C LEU A 89 3.45 18.41 18.85
N LYS A 90 2.23 18.06 19.28
CA LYS A 90 1.44 18.88 20.22
C LYS A 90 2.07 18.98 21.60
N THR A 91 2.96 18.05 21.97
CA THR A 91 3.69 18.08 23.25
C THR A 91 4.89 19.04 23.25
N LYS A 92 5.20 19.64 22.10
CA LYS A 92 6.40 20.45 21.88
C LYS A 92 6.08 21.93 21.78
N ASN A 93 7.05 22.77 22.15
CA ASN A 93 6.94 24.20 21.95
C ASN A 93 7.22 24.59 20.49
N LYS A 94 6.92 25.84 20.12
CA LYS A 94 7.05 26.34 18.74
C LYS A 94 8.46 26.16 18.16
N THR A 95 9.50 26.49 18.93
CA THR A 95 10.90 26.39 18.48
C THR A 95 11.31 24.93 18.26
N GLU A 96 10.88 24.03 19.13
CA GLU A 96 11.10 22.59 18.97
C GLU A 96 10.40 22.05 17.72
N ILE A 97 9.14 22.44 17.50
CA ILE A 97 8.37 22.04 16.31
C ILE A 97 9.09 22.50 15.03
N GLU A 98 9.48 23.78 14.94
CA GLU A 98 10.21 24.31 13.79
C GLU A 98 11.50 23.53 13.51
N LYS A 99 12.25 23.17 14.55
CA LYS A 99 13.45 22.34 14.44
C LYS A 99 13.13 20.94 13.91
N ILE A 100 12.10 20.28 14.44
CA ILE A 100 11.67 18.95 14.00
C ILE A 100 11.24 18.98 12.54
N LEU A 101 10.41 19.96 12.14
CA LEU A 101 9.92 20.08 10.77
C LEU A 101 11.05 20.34 9.78
N LYS A 102 12.04 21.16 10.16
CA LYS A 102 13.25 21.37 9.37
C LYS A 102 14.06 20.07 9.21
N GLN A 103 14.18 19.27 10.27
CA GLN A 103 14.85 17.96 10.21
C GLN A 103 14.13 16.99 9.26
N VAL A 104 12.79 16.97 9.30
CA VAL A 104 11.97 16.15 8.39
C VAL A 104 12.21 16.52 6.93
N LEU A 105 12.23 17.82 6.60
CA LEU A 105 12.51 18.28 5.23
C LEU A 105 13.93 17.90 4.79
N ASN A 106 14.94 18.18 5.61
CA ASN A 106 16.32 17.84 5.30
C ASN A 106 16.50 16.33 5.09
N PHE A 107 15.86 15.50 5.91
CA PHE A 107 15.88 14.06 5.76
C PHE A 107 15.15 13.61 4.48
N SER A 108 14.01 14.23 4.15
CA SER A 108 13.28 13.96 2.91
C SER A 108 14.14 14.23 1.67
N ASP A 109 14.87 15.34 1.65
CA ASP A 109 15.75 15.69 0.53
C ASP A 109 16.94 14.73 0.43
N TYR A 110 17.59 14.43 1.57
CA TYR A 110 18.64 13.43 1.65
C TYR A 110 18.16 12.06 1.16
N PHE A 111 16.98 11.62 1.63
CA PHE A 111 16.37 10.34 1.27
C PHE A 111 16.11 10.26 -0.24
N LYS A 112 15.54 11.33 -0.83
CA LYS A 112 15.33 11.41 -2.27
C LYS A 112 16.65 11.28 -3.04
N THR A 113 17.69 11.99 -2.62
CA THR A 113 19.01 11.92 -3.27
C THR A 113 19.62 10.52 -3.18
N ILE A 114 19.64 9.91 -1.99
CA ILE A 114 20.32 8.61 -1.82
C ILE A 114 19.55 7.50 -2.53
N THR A 115 18.23 7.48 -2.42
CA THR A 115 17.40 6.45 -3.08
C THR A 115 17.37 6.60 -4.59
N ASN A 116 17.44 7.83 -5.12
CA ASN A 116 17.62 8.00 -6.56
C ASN A 116 18.95 7.38 -7.05
N LYS A 117 20.03 7.46 -6.25
CA LYS A 117 21.30 6.82 -6.62
C LYS A 117 21.26 5.29 -6.51
N THR A 118 20.52 4.73 -5.55
CA THR A 118 20.59 3.29 -5.23
C THR A 118 19.42 2.46 -5.78
N LEU A 119 18.22 3.03 -5.84
CA LEU A 119 16.96 2.33 -6.15
C LEU A 119 16.37 2.68 -7.52
N HIS A 120 16.75 3.82 -8.12
CA HIS A 120 16.22 4.26 -9.43
C HIS A 120 16.28 3.16 -10.51
N LYS A 121 17.34 2.34 -10.52
CA LYS A 121 17.47 1.22 -11.49
C LYS A 121 16.31 0.21 -11.43
N TYR A 122 15.55 0.16 -10.33
CA TYR A 122 14.37 -0.71 -10.18
C TYR A 122 13.05 0.01 -10.50
N THR A 123 13.07 1.33 -10.64
CA THR A 123 11.87 2.20 -10.78
C THR A 123 11.98 3.19 -11.93
N TYR A 124 13.00 3.07 -12.78
CA TYR A 124 13.33 4.05 -13.83
C TYR A 124 12.17 4.33 -14.80
N ASN A 125 11.25 3.36 -14.98
CA ASN A 125 10.12 3.49 -15.88
C ASN A 125 8.89 4.18 -15.27
N VAL A 126 8.91 4.54 -13.98
CA VAL A 126 7.77 5.17 -13.30
C VAL A 126 7.40 6.50 -13.97
N ASN A 127 8.39 7.35 -14.29
CA ASN A 127 8.11 8.65 -14.91
C ASN A 127 7.48 8.47 -16.31
N ASN A 128 7.99 7.52 -17.11
CA ASN A 128 7.41 7.20 -18.41
C ASN A 128 5.95 6.73 -18.28
N TYR A 129 5.64 5.86 -17.31
CA TYR A 129 4.27 5.45 -17.02
C TYR A 129 3.38 6.64 -16.64
N LEU A 130 3.85 7.53 -15.76
CA LEU A 130 3.07 8.70 -15.33
C LEU A 130 2.74 9.63 -16.51
N GLU A 131 3.65 9.76 -17.48
CA GLU A 131 3.47 10.59 -18.67
C GLU A 131 2.56 9.93 -19.72
N GLN A 132 2.72 8.61 -19.93
CA GLN A 132 2.10 7.91 -21.06
C GLN A 132 0.84 7.13 -20.70
N GLU A 133 0.63 6.77 -19.44
CA GLU A 133 -0.38 5.78 -19.06
C GLU A 133 -1.35 6.29 -17.99
N LEU A 134 -0.94 7.23 -17.12
CA LEU A 134 -1.77 7.74 -16.02
C LEU A 134 -3.10 8.34 -16.50
N TYR A 135 -3.15 8.92 -17.71
CA TYR A 135 -4.38 9.51 -18.25
C TYR A 135 -5.52 8.48 -18.37
N LYS A 136 -5.20 7.18 -18.47
CA LYS A 136 -6.17 6.07 -18.50
C LYS A 136 -6.89 5.86 -17.15
N HIS A 137 -6.38 6.48 -16.08
CA HIS A 137 -6.97 6.51 -14.75
C HIS A 137 -7.78 7.79 -14.48
N LYS A 138 -7.91 8.68 -15.45
CA LYS A 138 -8.78 9.86 -15.31
C LYS A 138 -10.22 9.40 -15.00
N ASN A 139 -10.83 10.02 -14.00
CA ASN A 139 -12.13 9.68 -13.44
C ASN A 139 -12.24 8.29 -12.79
N LYS A 140 -11.10 7.63 -12.53
CA LYS A 140 -11.05 6.42 -11.70
C LYS A 140 -10.69 6.77 -10.25
N GLU A 141 -11.20 5.98 -9.33
CA GLU A 141 -10.96 6.05 -7.90
C GLU A 141 -9.47 5.87 -7.54
N ASP A 142 -8.75 5.07 -8.32
CA ASP A 142 -7.35 4.69 -8.12
C ASP A 142 -6.36 5.71 -8.68
N LEU A 143 -6.82 6.83 -9.25
CA LEU A 143 -5.99 7.85 -9.89
C LEU A 143 -4.82 8.34 -9.00
N ILE A 144 -5.06 8.51 -7.70
CA ILE A 144 -4.02 8.95 -6.76
C ILE A 144 -3.03 7.83 -6.45
N PHE A 145 -3.49 6.58 -6.41
CA PHE A 145 -2.66 5.41 -6.19
C PHE A 145 -1.77 5.11 -7.41
N CYS A 146 -2.35 5.11 -8.61
CA CYS A 146 -1.62 4.94 -9.86
C CYS A 146 -0.74 6.16 -10.18
N GLY A 147 -1.09 7.36 -9.68
CA GLY A 147 -0.31 8.59 -9.81
C GLY A 147 0.86 8.76 -8.83
N ARG A 148 1.25 7.72 -8.09
CA ARG A 148 2.40 7.74 -7.17
C ARG A 148 3.70 7.95 -7.92
N ARG A 149 4.57 8.79 -7.36
CA ARG A 149 5.89 9.10 -7.92
C ARG A 149 6.95 8.14 -7.47
N GLU A 150 8.05 8.12 -8.23
CA GLU A 150 9.18 7.23 -8.01
C GLU A 150 9.71 7.25 -6.56
N VAL A 151 9.85 8.44 -5.94
CA VAL A 151 10.30 8.54 -4.55
C VAL A 151 9.35 7.82 -3.57
N GLU A 152 8.07 7.70 -3.90
CA GLU A 152 7.07 6.99 -3.10
C GLU A 152 7.23 5.47 -3.25
N TYR A 153 7.67 4.99 -4.41
CA TYR A 153 8.10 3.58 -4.57
C TYR A 153 9.32 3.30 -3.71
N HIS A 154 10.34 4.17 -3.74
CA HIS A 154 11.53 4.03 -2.90
C HIS A 154 11.18 4.03 -1.40
N LEU A 155 10.27 4.91 -0.98
CA LEU A 155 9.79 4.96 0.39
C LEU A 155 9.12 3.66 0.81
N ASN A 156 8.30 3.06 -0.07
CA ASN A 156 7.66 1.78 0.21
C ASN A 156 8.66 0.61 0.22
N MET A 157 9.66 0.59 -0.68
CA MET A 157 10.73 -0.42 -0.66
C MET A 157 11.53 -0.34 0.65
N PHE A 158 11.94 0.87 1.04
CA PHE A 158 12.64 1.10 2.30
C PHE A 158 11.76 0.74 3.51
N GLY A 159 10.51 1.18 3.49
CA GLY A 159 9.54 0.88 4.54
C GLY A 159 9.34 -0.62 4.75
N ALA A 160 9.41 -1.42 3.69
CA ALA A 160 9.20 -2.86 3.76
C ALA A 160 10.35 -3.53 4.53
N GLU A 161 11.58 -3.11 4.25
CA GLU A 161 12.77 -3.56 4.97
C GLU A 161 12.74 -3.11 6.44
N ILE A 162 12.36 -1.86 6.72
CA ILE A 162 12.20 -1.38 8.09
C ILE A 162 11.14 -2.18 8.84
N MET A 163 10.00 -2.47 8.19
CA MET A 163 8.94 -3.28 8.77
C MET A 163 9.41 -4.69 9.11
N ASN A 164 10.13 -5.33 8.18
CA ASN A 164 10.69 -6.67 8.37
C ASN A 164 11.55 -6.74 9.62
N ARG A 165 12.48 -5.79 9.77
CA ARG A 165 13.37 -5.69 10.93
C ARG A 165 12.61 -5.40 12.21
N ALA A 166 11.72 -4.41 12.18
CA ALA A 166 10.99 -3.97 13.36
C ALA A 166 10.07 -5.07 13.93
N TYR A 167 9.43 -5.86 13.07
CA TYR A 167 8.49 -6.89 13.47
C TYR A 167 9.09 -8.29 13.56
N ARG A 168 10.40 -8.46 13.29
CA ARG A 168 11.05 -9.77 13.25
C ARG A 168 10.85 -10.57 14.54
N ASN A 169 11.17 -9.95 15.67
CA ASN A 169 11.08 -10.61 16.98
C ASN A 169 9.65 -11.06 17.34
N GLU A 170 8.63 -10.31 16.91
CA GLU A 170 7.23 -10.69 17.15
C GLU A 170 6.76 -11.75 16.16
N TYR A 171 7.25 -11.69 14.92
CA TYR A 171 6.99 -12.65 13.86
C TYR A 171 7.51 -14.04 14.20
N ASP A 172 8.76 -14.14 14.66
CA ASP A 172 9.43 -15.42 14.98
C ASP A 172 8.78 -16.15 16.18
N LYS A 173 8.05 -15.42 17.03
CA LYS A 173 7.37 -15.97 18.22
C LYS A 173 6.00 -16.58 17.93
N ARG A 174 5.46 -16.41 16.72
CA ARG A 174 4.12 -16.90 16.39
C ARG A 174 4.15 -18.39 16.07
N GLU A 175 3.08 -19.09 16.44
CA GLU A 175 2.94 -20.53 16.27
C GLU A 175 2.82 -20.91 14.80
N LYS A 176 2.15 -20.06 14.02
CA LYS A 176 1.80 -20.32 12.62
C LYS A 176 2.18 -19.13 11.76
N THR A 177 2.75 -19.43 10.59
CA THR A 177 3.02 -18.42 9.56
C THR A 177 2.22 -18.74 8.31
N ILE A 178 1.49 -17.75 7.80
CA ILE A 178 0.81 -17.86 6.50
C ILE A 178 1.42 -16.89 5.49
N ILE A 179 1.50 -17.35 4.23
CA ILE A 179 2.02 -16.58 3.12
C ILE A 179 0.84 -16.11 2.27
N LEU A 180 0.73 -14.80 2.07
CA LEU A 180 -0.34 -14.19 1.30
C LEU A 180 0.21 -13.69 -0.04
N LEU A 181 -0.37 -14.21 -1.13
CA LEU A 181 0.00 -13.88 -2.50
C LEU A 181 -1.07 -13.02 -3.17
N PRO A 182 -0.67 -12.12 -4.08
CA PRO A 182 -1.62 -11.37 -4.89
C PRO A 182 -2.14 -12.24 -6.03
N GLU A 183 -3.38 -11.99 -6.43
CA GLU A 183 -4.02 -12.74 -7.52
C GLU A 183 -3.15 -12.78 -8.78
N CYS A 184 -2.47 -11.68 -9.12
CA CYS A 184 -1.64 -11.54 -10.32
C CYS A 184 -0.50 -12.55 -10.47
N MET A 185 -0.17 -13.35 -9.45
CA MET A 185 0.76 -14.48 -9.58
C MET A 185 0.14 -15.72 -10.26
N GLN A 186 -1.19 -15.87 -10.28
CA GLN A 186 -1.84 -16.99 -10.97
C GLN A 186 -1.74 -16.86 -12.51
N ILE A 187 -1.93 -17.96 -13.23
CA ILE A 187 -2.03 -17.98 -14.70
C ILE A 187 -3.42 -17.48 -15.12
N LYS A 188 -3.49 -16.55 -16.07
CA LYS A 188 -4.76 -16.00 -16.59
C LYS A 188 -5.58 -17.00 -17.41
N ASN A 189 -4.92 -17.75 -18.30
CA ASN A 189 -5.60 -18.52 -19.36
C ASN A 189 -5.96 -19.96 -18.95
N LYS A 190 -5.88 -20.30 -17.67
CA LYS A 190 -6.28 -21.60 -17.13
C LYS A 190 -7.25 -21.39 -15.98
N LYS A 191 -8.28 -22.21 -15.90
CA LYS A 191 -9.21 -22.20 -14.77
C LYS A 191 -8.45 -22.54 -13.50
N CYS A 192 -8.27 -21.56 -12.60
CA CYS A 192 -7.71 -21.82 -11.28
C CYS A 192 -8.71 -22.69 -10.51
N LEU A 193 -8.22 -23.78 -9.92
CA LEU A 193 -9.01 -24.69 -9.10
C LEU A 193 -8.82 -24.43 -7.60
N SER A 194 -8.36 -23.23 -7.23
CA SER A 194 -8.19 -22.87 -5.82
C SER A 194 -9.48 -23.03 -5.04
N GLN A 195 -9.36 -23.39 -3.77
CA GLN A 195 -10.48 -23.55 -2.85
C GLN A 195 -10.57 -22.33 -1.93
N GLU A 196 -11.76 -21.78 -1.75
CA GLU A 196 -11.97 -20.67 -0.81
C GLU A 196 -11.85 -21.18 0.63
N THR A 197 -11.13 -20.42 1.46
CA THR A 197 -10.96 -20.68 2.90
C THR A 197 -11.10 -19.36 3.66
N ILE A 198 -11.14 -19.42 5.00
CA ILE A 198 -11.17 -18.22 5.85
C ILE A 198 -9.91 -17.33 5.73
N TYR A 199 -8.82 -17.86 5.18
CA TYR A 199 -7.56 -17.13 4.96
C TYR A 199 -7.42 -16.63 3.51
N GLY A 200 -8.37 -16.95 2.63
CA GLY A 200 -8.32 -16.69 1.19
C GLY A 200 -8.26 -17.98 0.37
N GLN A 201 -7.86 -17.85 -0.89
CA GLN A 201 -7.87 -18.95 -1.85
C GLN A 201 -6.65 -19.86 -1.68
N GLN A 202 -6.87 -21.10 -1.24
CA GLN A 202 -5.83 -22.10 -1.11
C GLN A 202 -5.53 -22.78 -2.46
N CYS A 203 -4.25 -22.83 -2.84
CA CYS A 203 -3.83 -23.50 -4.08
C CYS A 203 -3.84 -25.03 -3.93
N ILE A 204 -4.55 -25.73 -4.83
CA ILE A 204 -4.59 -27.20 -4.87
C ILE A 204 -3.71 -27.82 -5.97
N GLY A 205 -2.92 -27.02 -6.70
CA GLY A 205 -1.97 -27.51 -7.70
C GLY A 205 -2.56 -27.82 -9.08
N CYS A 206 -3.31 -26.88 -9.67
CA CYS A 206 -3.95 -27.09 -10.98
C CYS A 206 -3.01 -27.03 -12.20
N SER A 207 -1.77 -26.54 -12.06
CA SER A 207 -0.80 -26.43 -13.15
C SER A 207 0.62 -26.19 -12.63
N ASP A 208 1.61 -26.91 -13.14
CA ASP A 208 3.03 -26.76 -12.75
C ASP A 208 3.67 -25.47 -13.25
N ASN A 209 3.13 -24.87 -14.32
CA ASN A 209 3.59 -23.57 -14.83
C ASN A 209 3.04 -22.36 -14.04
N CYS A 210 2.36 -22.58 -12.92
CA CYS A 210 1.74 -21.51 -12.12
C CYS A 210 2.69 -21.09 -11.00
N ASN A 211 3.07 -19.81 -10.95
CA ASN A 211 3.98 -19.29 -9.93
C ASN A 211 3.47 -19.54 -8.50
N VAL A 212 2.15 -19.55 -8.28
CA VAL A 212 1.56 -19.91 -6.98
C VAL A 212 1.79 -21.39 -6.64
N ASN A 213 1.60 -22.31 -7.60
CA ASN A 213 1.80 -23.74 -7.38
C ASN A 213 3.28 -24.06 -7.17
N GLN A 214 4.14 -23.47 -7.99
CA GLN A 214 5.60 -23.60 -7.86
C GLN A 214 6.06 -23.13 -6.47
N LEU A 215 5.56 -21.98 -6.01
CA LEU A 215 5.92 -21.46 -4.70
C LEU A 215 5.43 -22.35 -3.57
N LYS A 216 4.18 -22.83 -3.64
CA LYS A 216 3.61 -23.77 -2.68
C LYS A 216 4.47 -25.04 -2.57
N ASN A 217 4.91 -25.60 -3.70
CA ASN A 217 5.73 -26.81 -3.71
C ASN A 217 7.17 -26.55 -3.26
N TYR A 218 7.64 -25.31 -3.36
CA TYR A 218 8.98 -24.90 -2.94
C TYR A 218 9.08 -24.57 -1.44
N ILE A 219 7.94 -24.33 -0.77
CA ILE A 219 7.92 -23.82 0.61
C ILE A 219 6.97 -24.64 1.48
N GLU A 220 7.48 -25.12 2.62
CA GLU A 220 6.71 -25.85 3.64
C GLU A 220 5.90 -24.89 4.55
N LYS A 221 5.14 -23.97 3.95
CA LYS A 221 4.25 -23.04 4.65
C LYS A 221 2.91 -22.97 3.93
N GLU A 222 1.86 -22.57 4.66
CA GLU A 222 0.55 -22.38 4.06
C GLU A 222 0.53 -21.14 3.17
N VAL A 223 0.08 -21.31 1.93
CA VAL A 223 0.04 -20.28 0.90
C VAL A 223 -1.41 -20.01 0.49
N TYR A 224 -1.82 -18.75 0.59
CA TYR A 224 -3.15 -18.29 0.23
C TYR A 224 -3.07 -17.15 -0.78
N VAL A 225 -3.96 -17.15 -1.76
CA VAL A 225 -4.12 -16.06 -2.72
C VAL A 225 -5.25 -15.15 -2.25
N ILE A 226 -4.98 -13.85 -2.26
CA ILE A 226 -5.94 -12.81 -1.90
C ILE A 226 -6.29 -12.03 -3.16
N LYS A 227 -7.59 -11.94 -3.47
CA LYS A 227 -8.08 -11.17 -4.63
C LYS A 227 -8.03 -9.68 -4.38
N HIS A 228 -8.43 -9.26 -3.18
CA HIS A 228 -8.50 -7.85 -2.83
C HIS A 228 -8.09 -7.58 -1.38
N GLU A 229 -7.39 -6.47 -1.12
CA GLU A 229 -6.95 -6.08 0.22
C GLU A 229 -8.12 -5.97 1.22
N SER A 230 -9.31 -5.61 0.73
CA SER A 230 -10.52 -5.54 1.55
C SER A 230 -10.97 -6.88 2.12
N GLU A 231 -10.53 -8.01 1.56
CA GLU A 231 -10.85 -9.37 2.04
C GLU A 231 -9.88 -9.85 3.12
N LEU A 232 -8.69 -9.22 3.22
CA LEU A 232 -7.67 -9.61 4.18
C LEU A 232 -8.24 -9.64 5.60
N PHE A 233 -8.17 -10.83 6.21
CA PHE A 233 -8.41 -11.11 7.62
C PHE A 233 -9.84 -10.91 8.12
N LYS A 234 -10.83 -10.72 7.25
CA LYS A 234 -12.22 -10.48 7.68
C LYS A 234 -12.78 -11.66 8.47
N ASP A 235 -12.56 -12.86 7.98
CA ASP A 235 -13.21 -14.07 8.50
C ASP A 235 -12.36 -14.84 9.53
N ILE A 236 -11.13 -14.37 9.80
CA ILE A 236 -10.25 -14.97 10.80
C ILE A 236 -10.67 -14.49 12.21
N PRO A 237 -10.98 -15.39 13.16
CA PRO A 237 -11.29 -15.03 14.54
C PRO A 237 -10.17 -14.22 15.23
N THR A 238 -10.55 -13.34 16.15
CA THR A 238 -9.59 -12.46 16.87
C THR A 238 -8.57 -13.24 17.70
N HIS A 239 -8.96 -14.37 18.31
CA HIS A 239 -8.02 -15.18 19.09
C HIS A 239 -6.95 -15.81 18.20
N GLU A 240 -7.33 -16.24 17.00
CA GLU A 240 -6.46 -16.86 16.02
C GLU A 240 -5.52 -15.85 15.33
N LYS A 241 -5.99 -14.63 15.07
CA LYS A 241 -5.12 -13.53 14.59
C LYS A 241 -3.91 -13.31 15.50
N LYS A 242 -4.02 -13.58 16.80
CA LYS A 242 -2.91 -13.43 17.74
C LYS A 242 -1.91 -14.59 17.71
N THR A 243 -2.22 -15.71 17.09
CA THR A 243 -1.29 -16.86 16.98
C THR A 243 -0.60 -16.91 15.62
N ILE A 244 -1.02 -16.07 14.66
CA ILE A 244 -0.53 -16.06 13.28
C ILE A 244 0.44 -14.92 13.02
N SER A 245 1.54 -15.23 12.31
CA SER A 245 2.38 -14.26 11.59
C SER A 245 2.13 -14.31 10.09
N ILE A 246 2.34 -13.18 9.41
CA ILE A 246 2.06 -13.03 7.98
C ILE A 246 3.35 -12.80 7.21
N ILE A 247 3.50 -13.46 6.05
CA ILE A 247 4.39 -12.97 4.99
C ILE A 247 3.50 -12.45 3.86
N GLY A 248 3.45 -11.13 3.70
CA GLY A 248 2.75 -10.48 2.61
C GLY A 248 3.64 -10.38 1.39
N ILE A 249 3.15 -10.86 0.25
CA ILE A 249 3.77 -10.65 -1.06
C ILE A 249 2.88 -9.69 -1.85
N ALA A 250 3.43 -8.57 -2.33
CA ALA A 250 2.65 -7.59 -3.08
C ALA A 250 3.52 -6.69 -3.98
N CYS A 251 2.85 -5.88 -4.81
CA CYS A 251 3.48 -4.76 -5.49
C CYS A 251 4.02 -3.77 -4.46
N VAL A 252 5.10 -3.07 -4.81
CA VAL A 252 5.78 -2.09 -3.94
C VAL A 252 4.80 -1.17 -3.22
N LEU A 253 3.87 -0.54 -3.94
CA LEU A 253 2.97 0.48 -3.37
C LEU A 253 1.87 -0.05 -2.43
N ASN A 254 1.57 -1.35 -2.44
CA ASN A 254 0.51 -1.94 -1.60
C ASN A 254 1.05 -2.62 -0.35
N LEU A 255 2.36 -2.90 -0.33
CA LEU A 255 2.93 -3.82 0.64
C LEU A 255 2.92 -3.28 2.07
N ILE A 256 3.23 -1.99 2.24
CA ILE A 256 3.26 -1.34 3.55
C ILE A 256 1.86 -1.21 4.15
N ASN A 257 0.89 -0.81 3.33
CA ASN A 257 -0.48 -0.66 3.78
C ASN A 257 -1.03 -1.99 4.32
N GLY A 258 -0.84 -3.09 3.58
CA GLY A 258 -1.20 -4.43 4.00
C GLY A 258 -0.48 -4.89 5.27
N GLY A 259 0.81 -4.55 5.42
CA GLY A 259 1.58 -4.85 6.62
C GLY A 259 1.09 -4.08 7.86
N LEU A 260 0.79 -2.79 7.72
CA LEU A 260 0.19 -1.99 8.79
C LEU A 260 -1.21 -2.47 9.16
N LYS A 261 -2.01 -2.91 8.17
CA LYS A 261 -3.30 -3.55 8.41
C LYS A 261 -3.14 -4.81 9.27
N ALA A 262 -2.23 -5.72 8.90
CA ALA A 262 -1.96 -6.94 9.65
C ALA A 262 -1.53 -6.63 11.09
N LYS A 263 -0.59 -5.69 11.27
CA LYS A 263 -0.15 -5.23 12.59
C LYS A 263 -1.30 -4.69 13.43
N SER A 264 -2.18 -3.87 12.84
CA SER A 264 -3.33 -3.30 13.56
C SER A 264 -4.32 -4.35 14.08
N LEU A 265 -4.22 -5.59 13.55
CA LEU A 265 -5.01 -6.75 13.95
C LEU A 265 -4.23 -7.73 14.85
N GLY A 266 -3.00 -7.38 15.26
CA GLY A 266 -2.15 -8.18 16.13
C GLY A 266 -1.32 -9.26 15.42
N MET A 267 -1.27 -9.23 14.09
CA MET A 267 -0.49 -10.15 13.26
C MET A 267 0.81 -9.47 12.78
N PRO A 268 1.99 -9.84 13.30
CA PRO A 268 3.25 -9.29 12.82
C PRO A 268 3.49 -9.74 11.37
N ALA A 269 3.80 -8.78 10.51
CA ALA A 269 3.97 -8.99 9.09
C ALA A 269 5.44 -8.88 8.68
N GLN A 270 5.82 -9.74 7.74
CA GLN A 270 7.00 -9.60 6.91
C GLN A 270 6.54 -9.30 5.47
N CYS A 271 7.37 -8.61 4.73
CA CYS A 271 7.10 -7.98 3.46
C CYS A 271 8.08 -8.50 2.41
N VAL A 272 7.55 -9.09 1.34
CA VAL A 272 8.30 -9.54 0.17
C VAL A 272 7.75 -8.84 -1.07
N ILE A 273 8.63 -8.22 -1.84
CA ILE A 273 8.27 -7.44 -3.02
C ILE A 273 8.24 -8.36 -4.24
N LEU A 274 7.22 -8.19 -5.09
CA LEU A 274 7.16 -8.82 -6.41
C LEU A 274 8.31 -8.36 -7.32
N ASN A 275 8.80 -9.26 -8.18
CA ASN A 275 9.85 -8.93 -9.16
C ASN A 275 9.40 -7.84 -10.16
N TYR A 276 8.11 -7.82 -10.51
CA TYR A 276 7.51 -6.82 -11.39
C TYR A 276 5.99 -6.72 -11.17
N VAL A 277 5.41 -5.59 -11.59
CA VAL A 277 3.95 -5.44 -11.57
C VAL A 277 3.31 -6.21 -12.72
N GLY A 278 2.22 -6.94 -12.43
CA GLY A 278 1.50 -7.71 -13.45
C GLY A 278 -0.01 -7.52 -13.45
N CYS A 279 -0.53 -6.67 -12.55
CA CYS A 279 -1.96 -6.49 -12.36
C CYS A 279 -2.59 -5.67 -13.50
N SER A 280 -3.66 -6.20 -14.10
CA SER A 280 -4.41 -5.48 -15.14
C SER A 280 -5.30 -4.37 -14.60
N ASN A 281 -5.59 -4.38 -13.30
CA ASN A 281 -6.46 -3.37 -12.70
C ASN A 281 -5.74 -2.02 -12.56
N HIS A 282 -4.41 -2.04 -12.37
CA HIS A 282 -3.64 -0.82 -12.09
C HIS A 282 -2.58 -0.48 -13.14
N TRP A 283 -1.89 -1.48 -13.70
CA TRP A 283 -0.62 -1.23 -14.39
C TRP A 283 -0.61 -1.63 -15.86
N MET A 284 -1.31 -2.70 -16.21
CA MET A 284 -1.21 -3.34 -17.51
C MET A 284 -2.59 -3.41 -18.17
N GLN A 285 -2.68 -3.27 -19.50
CA GLN A 285 -3.93 -3.61 -20.19
C GLN A 285 -4.24 -5.11 -20.10
N ASN A 286 -3.20 -5.93 -20.22
CA ASN A 286 -3.27 -7.37 -20.10
C ASN A 286 -2.46 -7.83 -18.90
N ARG A 287 -3.12 -8.54 -17.98
CA ARG A 287 -2.48 -9.15 -16.82
C ARG A 287 -1.36 -10.09 -17.27
N ILE A 288 -0.18 -9.93 -16.69
CA ILE A 288 0.94 -10.86 -16.81
C ILE A 288 1.14 -11.57 -15.48
N SER A 289 1.50 -12.85 -15.52
CA SER A 289 1.81 -13.59 -14.30
C SER A 289 3.13 -13.06 -13.74
N THR A 290 3.10 -12.55 -12.51
CA THR A 290 4.28 -12.05 -11.80
C THR A 290 4.90 -13.12 -10.89
N SER A 291 6.14 -12.90 -10.47
CA SER A 291 6.92 -13.78 -9.63
C SER A 291 7.61 -13.03 -8.49
N ILE A 292 8.31 -13.77 -7.64
CA ILE A 292 9.11 -13.24 -6.54
C ILE A 292 10.53 -13.81 -6.59
N ASN A 293 11.44 -13.20 -5.84
CA ASN A 293 12.72 -13.81 -5.51
C ASN A 293 12.52 -14.88 -4.42
N SER A 294 12.64 -16.15 -4.78
CA SER A 294 12.45 -17.29 -3.89
C SER A 294 13.52 -17.37 -2.79
N GLU A 295 14.76 -16.99 -3.08
CA GLU A 295 15.84 -16.95 -2.09
C GLU A 295 15.59 -15.88 -1.05
N LYS A 296 15.10 -14.69 -1.46
CA LYS A 296 14.72 -13.65 -0.50
C LYS A 296 13.55 -14.07 0.38
N LEU A 297 12.60 -14.83 -0.17
CA LEU A 297 11.50 -15.36 0.65
C LEU A 297 12.01 -16.39 1.66
N LYS A 298 12.94 -17.29 1.28
CA LYS A 298 13.58 -18.21 2.23
C LYS A 298 14.30 -17.47 3.36
N GLU A 299 15.09 -16.44 3.03
CA GLU A 299 15.74 -15.58 4.01
C GLU A 299 14.73 -14.95 5.00
N ILE A 300 13.59 -14.49 4.48
CA ILE A 300 12.52 -13.92 5.31
C ILE A 300 11.81 -14.97 6.16
N ILE A 301 11.68 -16.21 5.70
CA ILE A 301 11.10 -17.29 6.51
C ILE A 301 12.02 -17.63 7.69
N GLY A 302 13.34 -17.60 7.49
CA GLY A 302 14.33 -18.06 8.47
C GLY A 302 14.76 -19.49 8.19
#